data_AF-A0A1X0R1Z5-F1
#
_entry.id   AF-A0A1X0R1Z5-F1
#
_cell.length_a   1.000
_cell.length_b   1.000
_cell.length_c   1.000
_cell.angle_alpha   90.00
_cell.angle_beta   90.00
_cell.angle_gamma   90.00
#
_symmetry.space_group_name_H-M   'P 1'
#
loop_
_entity.id
_entity.type
_entity.pdbx_description
1 polymer ?
#
loop_
_entity_poly.entity_id
_entity_poly.type
_entity_poly.pdbx_seq_one_letter_code
_entity_poly.pdbx_strand_id
1 'polypeptide(L)'
;MTTEINDEEQLLLTFRLPQDRLPGSDLISKFILKENKIVDLITQAILDVPSGTYTAVAPTEWSDGTRSDVVYIPRLSINKSLPPFLIEVQRIVGESFMQRVIHYCIHINRAFDRKPIVLIFATDSICPNSLLEQFKPSPDKPWLNTCSAHYFWAKDCFVVTKQTLNVTDETSMEPLLALAQFFIEQ
;
A
#
# COMPACT_ATOMS: atom_id res chain seq x y z
N MET A 1 -17.64 -21.77 -42.20
CA MET A 1 -16.24 -21.34 -42.26
C MET A 1 -15.79 -21.19 -40.82
N THR A 2 -15.31 -22.27 -40.23
CA THR A 2 -14.86 -22.34 -38.83
C THR A 2 -13.42 -21.86 -38.79
N THR A 3 -13.18 -20.69 -38.20
CA THR A 3 -11.84 -20.23 -37.83
C THR A 3 -11.28 -21.18 -36.80
N GLU A 4 -10.30 -22.00 -37.21
CA GLU A 4 -9.42 -22.71 -36.29
C GLU A 4 -8.70 -21.66 -35.46
N ILE A 5 -9.03 -21.56 -34.17
CA ILE A 5 -8.33 -20.71 -33.21
C ILE A 5 -6.94 -21.34 -33.06
N ASN A 6 -5.91 -20.57 -33.40
CA ASN A 6 -4.51 -20.98 -33.30
C ASN A 6 -4.20 -21.43 -31.86
N ASP A 7 -3.44 -22.50 -31.68
CA ASP A 7 -3.07 -23.05 -30.36
C ASP A 7 -2.42 -21.99 -29.45
N GLU A 8 -1.70 -21.03 -30.02
CA GLU A 8 -1.13 -19.89 -29.29
C GLU A 8 -2.19 -18.91 -28.74
N GLU A 9 -3.29 -18.70 -29.45
CA GLU A 9 -4.40 -17.87 -28.98
C GLU A 9 -5.17 -18.56 -27.84
N GLN A 10 -5.34 -19.88 -27.90
CA GLN A 10 -5.89 -20.65 -26.77
C GLN A 10 -4.98 -20.59 -25.53
N LEU A 11 -3.66 -20.60 -25.74
CA LEU A 11 -2.68 -20.51 -24.65
C LEU A 11 -2.72 -19.15 -23.97
N LEU A 12 -2.89 -18.06 -24.74
CA LEU A 12 -3.09 -16.71 -24.19
C LEU A 12 -4.39 -16.58 -23.39
N LEU A 13 -5.49 -17.18 -23.84
CA LEU A 13 -6.79 -17.13 -23.16
C LEU A 13 -6.81 -17.95 -21.85
N THR A 14 -6.03 -19.04 -21.80
CA THR A 14 -5.93 -19.91 -20.62
C THR A 14 -4.76 -19.57 -19.71
N PHE A 15 -3.88 -18.66 -20.14
CA PHE A 15 -2.75 -18.22 -19.34
C PHE A 15 -3.25 -17.65 -18.00
N ARG A 16 -2.66 -18.15 -16.93
CA ARG A 16 -2.82 -17.65 -15.57
C ARG A 16 -1.43 -17.36 -15.05
N LEU A 17 -1.27 -16.18 -14.48
CA LEU A 17 -0.03 -15.86 -13.78
C LEU A 17 0.14 -16.86 -12.62
N PRO A 18 1.38 -17.29 -12.34
CA PRO A 18 1.70 -17.99 -11.10
C PRO A 18 1.19 -17.22 -9.88
N GLN A 19 0.77 -17.92 -8.82
CA GLN A 19 0.19 -17.27 -7.63
C GLN A 19 1.12 -16.25 -6.97
N ASP A 20 2.43 -16.47 -7.02
CA ASP A 20 3.49 -15.57 -6.53
C ASP A 20 3.76 -14.38 -7.47
N ARG A 21 3.08 -14.33 -8.62
CA ARG A 21 3.18 -13.28 -9.63
C ARG A 21 1.87 -12.56 -9.92
N LEU A 22 0.84 -12.84 -9.14
CA LEU A 22 -0.41 -12.10 -9.17
C LEU A 22 -0.19 -10.69 -8.59
N PRO A 23 -0.80 -9.63 -9.14
CA PRO A 23 -0.89 -8.35 -8.45
C PRO A 23 -1.43 -8.50 -7.02
N GLY A 24 -0.90 -7.73 -6.07
CA GLY A 24 -1.26 -7.91 -4.65
C GLY A 24 -0.52 -9.07 -3.96
N SER A 25 0.22 -9.90 -4.70
CA SER A 25 1.19 -10.83 -4.11
C SER A 25 2.42 -10.08 -3.57
N ASP A 26 3.08 -10.66 -2.59
CA ASP A 26 4.23 -10.07 -1.89
C ASP A 26 5.32 -9.56 -2.86
N LEU A 27 5.75 -10.41 -3.79
CA LEU A 27 6.88 -10.10 -4.68
C LEU A 27 6.56 -9.00 -5.70
N ILE A 28 5.43 -9.12 -6.39
CA ILE A 28 5.03 -8.15 -7.42
C ILE A 28 4.69 -6.80 -6.79
N SER A 29 4.00 -6.80 -5.66
CA SER A 29 3.65 -5.55 -4.97
C SER A 29 4.89 -4.82 -4.52
N LYS A 30 5.87 -5.51 -3.92
CA LYS A 30 7.16 -4.91 -3.53
C LYS A 30 7.93 -4.36 -4.72
N PHE A 31 7.91 -5.05 -5.85
CA PHE A 31 8.60 -4.60 -7.06
C PHE A 31 7.98 -3.29 -7.56
N ILE A 32 6.66 -3.26 -7.72
CA ILE A 32 5.92 -2.08 -8.21
C ILE A 32 6.07 -0.89 -7.26
N LEU A 33 5.93 -1.12 -5.95
CA LEU A 33 6.04 -0.07 -4.94
C LEU A 33 7.44 0.55 -4.85
N LYS A 34 8.48 -0.11 -5.37
CA LYS A 34 9.84 0.45 -5.42
C LYS A 34 10.11 1.32 -6.65
N GLU A 35 9.22 1.32 -7.64
CA GLU A 35 9.35 2.14 -8.84
C GLU A 35 9.17 3.64 -8.51
N ASN A 36 10.10 4.49 -8.96
CA ASN A 36 10.08 5.92 -8.62
C ASN A 36 8.77 6.61 -8.98
N LYS A 37 8.16 6.24 -10.12
CA LYS A 37 6.85 6.79 -10.53
C LYS A 37 5.74 6.46 -9.53
N ILE A 38 5.79 5.27 -8.92
CA ILE A 38 4.82 4.82 -7.92
C ILE A 38 5.09 5.50 -6.57
N VAL A 39 6.35 5.66 -6.19
CA VAL A 39 6.75 6.44 -5.01
C VAL A 39 6.22 7.87 -5.12
N ASP A 40 6.46 8.53 -6.25
CA ASP A 40 6.01 9.90 -6.50
C ASP A 40 4.49 10.00 -6.50
N LEU A 41 3.80 9.06 -7.16
CA LEU A 41 2.34 8.98 -7.21
C LEU A 41 1.74 8.88 -5.80
N ILE A 42 2.22 7.95 -4.97
CA ILE A 42 1.70 7.76 -3.60
C ILE A 42 1.96 9.00 -2.74
N THR A 43 3.18 9.53 -2.78
CA THR A 43 3.58 10.63 -1.91
C THR A 43 2.90 11.95 -2.30
N GLN A 44 2.69 12.19 -3.60
CA GLN A 44 1.90 13.31 -4.10
C GLN A 44 0.42 13.17 -3.71
N ALA A 45 -0.18 11.99 -3.87
CA ALA A 45 -1.58 11.79 -3.53
C ALA A 45 -1.88 11.97 -2.03
N ILE A 46 -0.92 11.65 -1.14
CA ILE A 46 -1.13 11.71 0.32
C ILE A 46 -0.63 13.03 0.93
N LEU A 47 0.51 13.55 0.50
CA LEU A 47 1.15 14.74 1.10
C LEU A 47 1.25 15.95 0.16
N ASP A 48 0.81 15.82 -1.10
CA ASP A 48 0.93 16.86 -2.13
C ASP A 48 2.36 17.39 -2.29
N VAL A 49 3.34 16.46 -2.30
CA VAL A 49 4.76 16.78 -2.49
C VAL A 49 5.18 16.63 -3.96
N PRO A 50 6.20 17.38 -4.43
CA PRO A 50 6.74 17.23 -5.78
C PRO A 50 7.37 15.86 -6.03
N SER A 51 7.36 15.41 -7.28
CA SER A 51 8.09 14.21 -7.72
C SER A 51 9.58 14.28 -7.40
N GLY A 52 10.18 13.13 -7.08
CA GLY A 52 11.57 13.01 -6.66
C GLY A 52 11.83 13.37 -5.20
N THR A 53 10.82 13.79 -4.43
CA THR A 53 10.98 14.12 -3.01
C THR A 53 11.36 12.89 -2.16
N TYR A 54 10.86 11.71 -2.53
CA TYR A 54 11.04 10.46 -1.80
C TYR A 54 11.85 9.42 -2.60
N THR A 55 12.27 8.37 -1.90
CA THR A 55 12.94 7.20 -2.48
C THR A 55 12.64 5.95 -1.65
N ALA A 56 12.57 4.78 -2.30
CA ALA A 56 12.28 3.48 -1.69
C ALA A 56 13.55 2.66 -1.34
N VAL A 57 14.65 3.34 -1.03
CA VAL A 57 15.96 2.71 -0.73
C VAL A 57 16.19 2.43 0.75
N ALA A 58 15.19 2.66 1.59
CA ALA A 58 15.32 2.44 3.02
C ALA A 58 15.39 0.93 3.36
N PRO A 59 16.11 0.55 4.43
CA PRO A 59 16.07 -0.81 4.95
C PRO A 59 14.64 -1.19 5.35
N THR A 60 14.27 -2.45 5.11
CA THR A 60 12.97 -3.01 5.52
C THR A 60 13.11 -4.22 6.43
N GLU A 61 14.35 -4.60 6.78
CA GLU A 61 14.65 -5.61 7.79
C GLU A 61 15.01 -4.94 9.11
N TRP A 62 14.35 -5.38 10.18
CA TRP A 62 14.42 -4.74 11.48
C TRP A 62 15.25 -5.56 12.46
N SER A 63 15.65 -4.94 13.57
CA SER A 63 16.55 -5.54 14.57
C SER A 63 15.98 -6.77 15.28
N ASP A 64 14.67 -6.98 15.22
CA ASP A 64 13.98 -8.15 15.76
C ASP A 64 13.86 -9.29 14.73
N GLY A 65 14.49 -9.15 13.55
CA GLY A 65 14.45 -10.12 12.46
C GLY A 65 13.17 -10.08 11.61
N THR A 66 12.23 -9.19 11.94
CA THR A 66 11.03 -8.99 11.13
C THR A 66 11.33 -8.14 9.89
N ARG A 67 10.45 -8.24 8.89
CA ARG A 67 10.59 -7.53 7.62
C ARG A 67 9.28 -6.86 7.22
N SER A 68 9.31 -5.55 7.03
CA SER A 68 8.23 -4.80 6.40
C SER A 68 8.33 -4.91 4.87
N ASP A 69 7.30 -4.48 4.17
CA ASP A 69 7.30 -4.53 2.71
C ASP A 69 8.16 -3.43 2.09
N VAL A 70 7.73 -2.17 2.18
CA VAL A 70 8.45 -1.04 1.57
C VAL A 70 8.43 0.19 2.48
N VAL A 71 9.57 0.88 2.57
CA VAL A 71 9.70 2.14 3.32
C VAL A 71 10.19 3.23 2.38
N TYR A 72 9.48 4.35 2.35
CA TYR A 72 9.94 5.54 1.63
C TYR A 72 10.53 6.55 2.60
N ILE A 73 11.67 7.11 2.23
CA ILE A 73 12.34 8.16 3.00
C ILE A 73 12.49 9.43 2.15
N PRO A 74 12.33 10.62 2.74
CA PRO A 74 12.62 11.85 2.03
C PRO A 74 14.09 11.93 1.64
N ARG A 75 14.39 12.49 0.47
CA ARG A 75 15.78 12.74 0.05
C ARG A 75 16.42 13.81 0.96
N LEU A 76 17.73 13.67 1.19
CA LEU A 76 18.50 14.43 2.20
C LEU A 76 18.34 15.96 2.14
N SER A 77 18.07 16.54 0.97
CA SER A 77 17.85 17.98 0.79
C SER A 77 16.56 18.51 1.44
N ILE A 78 15.56 17.66 1.69
CA ILE A 78 14.22 18.02 2.20
C ILE A 78 13.88 17.26 3.51
N ASN A 79 14.79 16.37 3.95
CA ASN A 79 14.57 15.39 5.01
C ASN A 79 14.32 15.97 6.43
N LYS A 80 14.36 17.28 6.64
CA LYS A 80 14.15 17.86 7.98
C LYS A 80 12.70 18.15 8.37
N SER A 81 11.72 18.02 7.48
CA SER A 81 10.31 18.29 7.83
C SER A 81 9.34 17.16 7.49
N LEU A 82 9.69 16.28 6.54
CA LEU A 82 8.76 15.30 5.99
C LEU A 82 8.81 13.94 6.73
N PRO A 83 7.67 13.27 6.96
CA PRO A 83 7.65 11.96 7.59
C PRO A 83 8.10 10.86 6.60
N PRO A 84 8.69 9.75 7.09
CA PRO A 84 8.82 8.53 6.29
C PRO A 84 7.45 7.94 5.93
N PHE A 85 7.41 7.06 4.93
CA PHE A 85 6.25 6.22 4.67
C PHE A 85 6.57 4.76 4.94
N LEU A 86 5.59 4.04 5.49
CA LEU A 86 5.56 2.59 5.56
C LEU A 86 4.40 2.10 4.68
N ILE A 87 4.71 1.31 3.66
CA ILE A 87 3.72 0.74 2.75
C ILE A 87 3.68 -0.77 2.96
N GLU A 88 2.49 -1.32 3.18
CA GLU A 88 2.27 -2.74 3.39
C GLU A 88 1.16 -3.25 2.47
N VAL A 89 1.35 -4.42 1.87
CA VAL A 89 0.32 -5.11 1.08
C VAL A 89 0.00 -6.42 1.75
N GLN A 90 -1.22 -6.55 2.23
CA GLN A 90 -1.62 -7.67 3.06
C GLN A 90 -2.98 -8.19 2.63
N ARG A 91 -3.08 -9.52 2.49
CA ARG A 91 -4.35 -10.15 2.14
C ARG A 91 -5.41 -9.92 3.22
N ILE A 92 -5.14 -10.42 4.43
CA ILE A 92 -6.03 -10.26 5.59
C ILE A 92 -5.35 -9.37 6.61
N VAL A 93 -5.95 -8.22 6.89
CA VAL A 93 -5.51 -7.28 7.91
C VAL A 93 -6.19 -7.64 9.22
N GLY A 94 -5.41 -8.17 10.17
CA GLY A 94 -5.90 -8.48 11.51
C GLY A 94 -5.03 -7.92 12.62
N GLU A 95 -5.41 -8.17 13.87
CA GLU A 95 -4.74 -7.59 15.03
C GLU A 95 -3.25 -7.92 15.09
N SER A 96 -2.86 -9.16 14.81
CA SER A 96 -1.45 -9.58 14.77
C SER A 96 -0.66 -8.87 13.66
N PHE A 97 -1.28 -8.61 12.51
CA PHE A 97 -0.69 -7.79 11.46
C PHE A 97 -0.55 -6.34 11.91
N MET A 98 -1.59 -5.75 12.51
CA MET A 98 -1.52 -4.37 13.02
C MET A 98 -0.47 -4.20 14.11
N GLN A 99 -0.29 -5.18 15.01
CA GLN A 99 0.80 -5.18 15.99
C GLN A 99 2.17 -5.16 15.32
N ARG A 100 2.37 -5.92 14.24
CA ARG A 100 3.62 -5.86 13.45
C ARG A 100 3.82 -4.48 12.81
N VAL A 101 2.78 -3.90 12.21
CA VAL A 101 2.84 -2.54 11.65
C VAL A 101 3.24 -1.52 12.70
N ILE A 102 2.67 -1.60 13.91
CA ILE A 102 3.03 -0.73 15.04
C ILE A 102 4.51 -0.89 15.39
N HIS A 103 5.03 -2.11 15.44
CA HIS A 103 6.45 -2.37 15.70
C HIS A 103 7.34 -1.78 14.59
N TYR A 104 6.97 -1.93 13.32
CA TYR A 104 7.70 -1.33 12.19
C TYR A 104 7.73 0.19 12.33
N CYS A 105 6.62 0.82 12.71
CA CYS A 105 6.58 2.25 12.96
C CYS A 105 7.52 2.70 14.07
N ILE A 106 7.65 1.91 15.14
CA ILE A 106 8.61 2.17 16.22
C ILE A 106 10.06 2.06 15.70
N HIS A 107 10.37 1.05 14.89
CA HIS A 107 11.69 0.91 14.27
C HIS A 107 12.03 2.09 13.35
N ILE A 108 11.09 2.50 12.50
CA ILE A 108 11.23 3.66 11.61
C ILE A 108 11.43 4.93 12.44
N ASN A 109 10.63 5.14 13.49
CA ASN A 109 10.77 6.31 14.35
C ASN A 109 12.14 6.36 15.04
N ARG A 110 12.68 5.20 15.47
CA ARG A 110 14.04 5.14 16.04
C ARG A 110 15.13 5.43 15.00
N ALA A 111 14.94 4.98 13.76
CA ALA A 111 15.93 5.15 12.69
C ALA A 111 15.95 6.56 12.08
N PHE A 112 14.79 7.22 12.02
CA PHE A 112 14.62 8.50 11.30
C PHE A 112 14.13 9.66 12.19
N ASP A 113 13.96 9.42 13.50
CA ASP A 113 13.47 10.39 14.48
C ASP A 113 12.11 10.99 14.12
N ARG A 114 11.26 10.22 13.42
CA ARG A 114 9.91 10.62 13.01
C ARG A 114 8.96 9.44 12.86
N LYS A 115 7.72 9.66 13.31
CA LYS A 115 6.62 8.74 13.05
C LYS A 115 6.30 8.68 11.54
N PRO A 116 6.14 7.49 10.96
CA PRO A 116 5.81 7.36 9.55
C PRO A 116 4.34 7.67 9.28
N ILE A 117 4.02 7.93 8.02
CA ILE A 117 2.68 7.72 7.47
C ILE A 117 2.59 6.27 7.01
N VAL A 118 1.55 5.56 7.43
CA VAL A 118 1.32 4.17 7.02
C VAL A 118 0.25 4.12 5.94
N LEU A 119 0.48 3.33 4.89
CA LEU A 119 -0.52 2.98 3.89
C LEU A 119 -0.59 1.46 3.73
N ILE A 120 -1.77 0.90 3.99
CA ILE A 120 -2.04 -0.54 3.91
C ILE A 120 -2.99 -0.81 2.75
N PHE A 121 -2.58 -1.67 1.82
CA PHE A 121 -3.47 -2.24 0.81
C PHE A 121 -3.99 -3.59 1.30
N ALA A 122 -5.25 -3.63 1.75
CA ALA A 122 -5.92 -4.84 2.18
C ALA A 122 -6.58 -5.54 0.98
N THR A 123 -5.93 -6.58 0.43
CA THR A 123 -6.34 -7.19 -0.83
C THR A 123 -7.55 -8.13 -0.72
N ASP A 124 -7.94 -8.53 0.50
CA ASP A 124 -9.13 -9.36 0.76
C ASP A 124 -10.04 -8.71 1.80
N SER A 125 -9.63 -8.70 3.08
CA SER A 125 -10.49 -8.24 4.17
C SER A 125 -9.75 -7.74 5.41
N ILE A 126 -10.48 -7.00 6.26
CA ILE A 126 -10.09 -6.67 7.63
C ILE A 126 -10.85 -7.60 8.57
N CYS A 127 -10.15 -8.28 9.50
CA CYS A 127 -10.73 -9.25 10.42
C CYS A 127 -10.07 -9.17 11.81
N PRO A 128 -10.82 -9.15 12.92
CA PRO A 128 -12.28 -9.26 13.02
C PRO A 128 -13.03 -7.97 12.63
N ASN A 129 -14.36 -8.03 12.48
CA ASN A 129 -15.18 -6.84 12.17
C ASN A 129 -15.04 -5.72 13.20
N SER A 130 -14.77 -6.04 14.47
CA SER A 130 -14.48 -5.03 15.50
C SER A 130 -13.22 -4.22 15.21
N LEU A 131 -12.26 -4.77 14.47
CA LEU A 131 -11.09 -4.05 13.99
C LEU A 131 -11.47 -3.06 12.89
N LEU A 132 -12.42 -3.40 12.01
CA LEU A 132 -12.91 -2.52 10.95
C LEU A 132 -13.52 -1.22 11.53
N GLU A 133 -14.19 -1.29 12.69
CA GLU A 133 -14.77 -0.13 13.37
C GLU A 133 -13.73 0.92 13.80
N GLN A 134 -12.44 0.54 13.85
CA GLN A 134 -11.35 1.47 14.13
C GLN A 134 -11.00 2.35 12.93
N PHE A 135 -11.46 1.99 11.73
CA PHE A 135 -11.15 2.66 10.48
C PHE A 135 -12.35 3.47 9.99
N LYS A 136 -12.12 4.75 9.68
CA LYS A 136 -13.16 5.67 9.20
C LYS A 136 -12.78 6.30 7.87
N PRO A 137 -13.72 6.51 6.94
CA PRO A 137 -13.44 7.19 5.69
C PRO A 137 -12.78 8.55 5.91
N SER A 138 -11.75 8.86 5.12
CA SER A 138 -11.18 10.20 5.09
C SER A 138 -12.20 11.19 4.49
N PRO A 139 -12.34 12.41 5.05
CA PRO A 139 -13.27 13.41 4.53
C PRO A 139 -13.05 13.75 3.05
N ASP A 140 -11.79 13.82 2.62
CA ASP A 140 -11.42 14.23 1.26
C ASP A 140 -11.37 13.05 0.28
N LYS A 141 -11.15 11.84 0.80
CA LYS A 141 -11.00 10.61 0.02
C LYS A 141 -11.81 9.48 0.69
N PRO A 142 -13.12 9.35 0.41
CA PRO A 142 -13.98 8.37 1.08
C PRO A 142 -13.55 6.91 0.91
N TRP A 143 -12.80 6.61 -0.16
CA TRP A 143 -12.24 5.28 -0.44
C TRP A 143 -10.98 4.96 0.38
N LEU A 144 -10.39 5.96 1.06
CA LEU A 144 -9.20 5.84 1.90
C LEU A 144 -9.61 5.96 3.37
N ASN A 145 -9.61 4.84 4.09
CA ASN A 145 -9.96 4.84 5.50
C ASN A 145 -8.75 5.19 6.37
N THR A 146 -8.98 5.89 7.47
CA THR A 146 -7.96 6.27 8.46
C THR A 146 -8.20 5.53 9.77
N CYS A 147 -7.14 4.93 10.33
CA CYS A 147 -7.19 4.28 11.64
C CYS A 147 -7.35 5.33 12.75
N SER A 148 -8.25 5.16 13.71
CA SER A 148 -8.49 6.15 14.76
C SER A 148 -7.39 6.19 15.84
N ALA A 149 -6.66 5.09 16.04
CA ALA A 149 -5.70 4.93 17.13
C ALA A 149 -4.23 5.16 16.71
N HIS A 150 -3.98 5.75 15.54
CA HIS A 150 -2.64 5.84 14.95
C HIS A 150 -1.69 6.79 15.69
N TYR A 151 -2.22 7.83 16.33
CA TYR A 151 -1.46 8.96 16.89
C TYR A 151 -0.27 8.56 17.77
N PHE A 152 -0.34 7.42 18.46
CA PHE A 152 0.74 6.97 19.35
C PHE A 152 1.96 6.44 18.61
N TRP A 153 1.81 5.87 17.42
CA TRP A 153 2.85 5.10 16.72
C TRP A 153 3.11 5.56 15.28
N ALA A 154 2.16 6.21 14.64
CA ALA A 154 2.29 6.79 13.29
C ALA A 154 1.83 8.25 13.27
N LYS A 155 2.23 8.98 12.21
CA LYS A 155 1.71 10.31 11.90
C LYS A 155 0.26 10.20 11.40
N ASP A 156 0.04 9.27 10.48
CA ASP A 156 -1.26 8.89 9.92
C ASP A 156 -1.22 7.40 9.58
N CYS A 157 -2.36 6.72 9.57
CA CYS A 157 -2.44 5.34 9.10
C CYS A 157 -3.68 5.16 8.22
N PHE A 158 -3.44 4.92 6.94
CA PHE A 158 -4.45 4.72 5.94
C PHE A 158 -4.58 3.24 5.56
N VAL A 159 -5.80 2.81 5.27
CA VAL A 159 -6.09 1.50 4.71
C VAL A 159 -7.05 1.64 3.54
N VAL A 160 -6.77 0.91 2.46
CA VAL A 160 -7.68 0.73 1.33
C VAL A 160 -8.12 -0.73 1.31
N THR A 161 -9.42 -0.97 1.12
CA THR A 161 -9.98 -2.32 1.10
C THR A 161 -10.89 -2.51 -0.11
N LYS A 162 -11.20 -3.76 -0.46
CA LYS A 162 -12.14 -4.05 -1.55
C LYS A 162 -13.51 -3.38 -1.36
N GLN A 163 -13.97 -3.25 -0.12
CA GLN A 163 -15.25 -2.60 0.20
C GLN A 163 -15.23 -1.10 -0.09
N THR A 164 -14.10 -0.42 0.11
CA THR A 164 -14.01 1.03 -0.09
C THR A 164 -13.84 1.41 -1.56
N LEU A 165 -13.34 0.49 -2.40
CA LEU A 165 -13.20 0.69 -3.84
C LEU A 165 -14.54 0.65 -4.60
N ASN A 166 -15.54 -0.08 -4.09
CA ASN A 166 -16.86 -0.19 -4.73
C ASN A 166 -17.71 1.09 -4.65
N VAL A 167 -17.22 2.14 -3.99
CA VAL A 167 -17.96 3.38 -3.69
C VAL A 167 -17.71 4.48 -4.73
N THR A 168 -16.75 4.32 -5.64
CA THR A 168 -16.31 5.39 -6.55
C THR A 168 -16.92 5.28 -7.94
N ASP A 169 -17.52 6.37 -8.44
CA ASP A 169 -17.97 6.51 -9.83
C ASP A 169 -16.77 6.60 -10.80
N GLU A 170 -16.84 5.86 -11.91
CA GLU A 170 -15.73 5.58 -12.85
C GLU A 170 -15.14 6.78 -13.61
N THR A 171 -15.68 7.99 -13.46
CA THR A 171 -15.47 9.09 -14.42
C THR A 171 -14.15 9.87 -14.27
N SER A 172 -13.38 9.67 -13.20
CA SER A 172 -12.00 10.17 -13.08
C SER A 172 -11.27 9.44 -11.94
N MET A 173 -10.71 8.28 -12.24
CA MET A 173 -9.97 7.51 -11.25
C MET A 173 -8.66 8.19 -10.89
N GLU A 174 -8.55 8.64 -9.64
CA GLU A 174 -7.29 9.16 -9.10
C GLU A 174 -6.18 8.09 -9.25
N PRO A 175 -4.94 8.45 -9.63
CA PRO A 175 -3.88 7.47 -9.84
C PRO A 175 -3.62 6.52 -8.65
N LEU A 176 -3.79 6.99 -7.40
CA LEU A 176 -3.66 6.15 -6.21
C LEU A 176 -4.81 5.15 -6.06
N LEU A 177 -6.01 5.55 -6.47
CA LEU A 177 -7.18 4.65 -6.50
C LEU A 177 -6.99 3.54 -7.53
N ALA A 178 -6.48 3.88 -8.73
CA ALA A 178 -6.15 2.89 -9.76
C ALA A 178 -5.07 1.89 -9.30
N LEU A 179 -4.04 2.39 -8.60
CA LEU A 179 -3.01 1.53 -8.01
C LEU A 179 -3.61 0.60 -6.94
N ALA A 180 -4.52 1.11 -6.10
CA ALA A 180 -5.19 0.31 -5.10
C ALA A 180 -6.06 -0.79 -5.72
N GLN A 181 -6.85 -0.47 -6.75
CA GLN A 181 -7.62 -1.45 -7.51
C GLN A 181 -6.72 -2.52 -8.12
N PHE A 182 -5.60 -2.13 -8.74
CA PHE A 182 -4.65 -3.07 -9.31
C PHE A 182 -4.14 -4.11 -8.29
N PHE A 183 -3.93 -3.71 -7.02
CA PHE A 183 -3.51 -4.66 -5.98
C PHE A 183 -4.67 -5.48 -5.39
N ILE A 184 -5.90 -4.98 -5.42
CA ILE A 184 -7.04 -5.55 -4.69
C ILE A 184 -7.98 -6.38 -5.60
N GLU A 185 -8.08 -6.03 -6.88
CA GLU A 185 -8.87 -6.78 -7.87
C GLU A 185 -8.03 -7.92 -8.46
N GLN A 186 -8.13 -9.09 -7.81
CA GLN A 186 -7.63 -10.39 -8.27
C GLN A 186 -8.76 -11.42 -8.22
#